data_AF-A0A523S4E8-F1
#
_entry.id   AF-A0A523S4E8-F1
#
_cell.length_a   1.000
_cell.length_b   1.000
_cell.length_c   1.000
_cell.angle_alpha   90.00
_cell.angle_beta   90.00
_cell.angle_gamma   90.00
#
_symmetry.space_group_name_H-M   'P 1'
#
loop_
_entity.id
_entity.type
_entity.pdbx_description
1 polymer ?
#
loop_
_entity_poly.entity_id
_entity_poly.type
_entity_poly.pdbx_seq_one_letter_code
_entity_poly.pdbx_strand_id
1 'polypeptide(L)' 'MAHSKHFGATVDIGTSQLTIHLLDLKKQNLLAQCVLRNPQSPFGLDVVSRAKHAVASENNA' A
#
# COMPACT_ATOMS: atom_id res chain seq x y z
N MET A 1 11.13 -12.28 -31.38
CA MET A 1 10.54 -12.89 -30.16
C MET A 1 10.44 -11.79 -29.10
N ALA A 2 9.25 -11.25 -28.82
CA ALA A 2 9.09 -10.24 -27.77
C ALA A 2 9.20 -10.92 -26.41
N HIS A 3 10.25 -10.61 -25.65
CA HIS A 3 10.41 -11.14 -24.30
C HIS A 3 9.31 -10.53 -23.41
N SER A 4 8.38 -11.36 -22.91
CA SER A 4 7.40 -10.92 -21.92
C SER A 4 8.15 -10.34 -20.71
N LYS A 5 7.92 -9.06 -20.39
CA LYS A 5 8.51 -8.40 -19.23
C LYS A 5 7.67 -8.78 -18.01
N HIS A 6 8.27 -9.50 -17.07
CA HIS A 6 7.59 -9.90 -15.82
C HIS A 6 7.99 -8.92 -14.72
N PHE A 7 7.01 -8.14 -14.26
CA PHE A 7 7.18 -7.23 -13.15
C PHE A 7 6.36 -7.71 -11.95
N GLY A 8 6.81 -7.35 -10.76
CA GLY A 8 6.09 -7.57 -9.52
C GLY A 8 6.10 -6.31 -8.68
N ALA A 9 5.23 -6.27 -7.68
CA ALA A 9 5.24 -5.21 -6.69
C ALA A 9 5.12 -5.79 -5.28
N THR A 10 5.79 -5.16 -4.33
CA THR A 10 5.49 -5.35 -2.91
C THR A 10 4.85 -4.10 -2.37
N VAL A 11 3.85 -4.28 -1.51
CA VAL A 11 3.12 -3.19 -0.87
C VAL A 11 3.14 -3.48 0.63
N ASP A 12 3.88 -2.66 1.36
CA ASP A 12 3.88 -2.65 2.82
C ASP A 12 2.93 -1.54 3.30
N ILE A 13 1.91 -1.93 4.08
CA ILE A 13 0.83 -1.06 4.52
C ILE A 13 0.98 -0.85 6.02
N GLY A 14 1.81 0.13 6.39
CA GLY A 14 1.92 0.58 7.77
C GLY A 14 0.79 1.55 8.16
N THR A 15 0.58 1.74 9.46
CA THR A 15 -0.40 2.71 9.96
C THR A 15 -0.13 4.12 9.45
N SER A 16 1.13 4.56 9.44
CA SER A 16 1.50 5.94 9.06
C SER A 16 1.93 6.09 7.60
N GLN A 17 2.53 5.05 7.01
CA GLN A 17 3.14 5.09 5.69
C GLN A 17 2.77 3.85 4.87
N LEU A 18 2.63 4.01 3.56
CA LEU A 18 2.70 2.91 2.61
C LEU A 18 4.05 2.94 1.91
N THR A 19 4.69 1.78 1.79
CA THR A 19 5.88 1.61 0.98
C THR A 19 5.55 0.68 -0.18
N ILE A 20 5.86 1.12 -1.39
CA ILE A 20 5.63 0.34 -2.62
C ILE A 20 6.98 0.16 -3.31
N HIS A 21 7.26 -1.09 -3.70
CA HIS A 21 8.43 -1.44 -4.50
C HIS A 21 7.97 -2.01 -5.85
N LEU A 22 8.62 -1.60 -6.94
CA LEU A 22 8.48 -2.22 -8.26
C LEU A 22 9.70 -3.10 -8.52
N LEU A 23 9.48 -4.34 -8.94
CA LEU A 23 10.52 -5.35 -9.12
C LEU A 23 10.54 -5.86 -10.57
N ASP A 24 11.73 -6.08 -11.13
CA ASP A 24 11.91 -6.98 -12.28
C ASP A 24 12.03 -8.41 -11.73
N LEU A 25 11.04 -9.25 -12.03
CA LEU A 25 11.00 -10.61 -11.48
C LEU A 25 12.00 -11.56 -12.16
N LYS A 26 12.47 -11.23 -13.37
CA LYS A 26 13.49 -12.02 -14.06
C LYS A 26 14.88 -11.73 -13.52
N LYS A 27 15.18 -10.44 -13.33
CA LYS A 27 16.49 -9.99 -12.80
C LYS A 27 16.54 -10.00 -11.28
N GLN A 28 15.40 -10.23 -10.62
CA GLN A 28 15.25 -10.24 -9.17
C GLN A 28 15.78 -8.96 -8.51
N ASN A 29 15.53 -7.81 -9.13
CA ASN A 29 16.02 -6.53 -8.63
C ASN A 29 14.92 -5.47 -8.52
N LEU A 30 15.17 -4.49 -7.64
CA LEU A 30 14.33 -3.32 -7.45
C LEU A 30 14.51 -2.34 -8.62
N LEU A 31 13.40 -1.96 -9.25
CA LEU A 31 13.35 -0.96 -10.31
C LEU A 31 13.00 0.42 -9.78
N ALA A 32 12.07 0.49 -8.83
CA ALA A 32 11.63 1.74 -8.23
C ALA A 32 11.06 1.51 -6.83
N GLN A 33 11.07 2.55 -6.02
CA GLN A 33 10.43 2.61 -4.72
C GLN A 33 9.67 3.94 -4.58
N CYS A 34 8.52 3.90 -3.92
CA CYS A 34 7.89 5.12 -3.41
C CYS A 34 7.39 4.89 -1.98
N VAL A 35 7.47 5.95 -1.17
CA VAL A 35 6.92 5.99 0.18
C VAL A 35 5.91 7.12 0.24
N LEU A 36 4.72 6.81 0.75
CA LEU A 36 3.60 7.73 0.81
C LEU A 36 3.03 7.74 2.22
N ARG A 37 2.44 8.87 2.64
CA ARG A 37 1.62 8.89 3.86
C ARG A 37 0.41 7.98 3.65
N ASN A 38 0.02 7.24 4.69
CA ASN A 38 -1.16 6.39 4.61
C ASN A 38 -2.41 7.28 4.40
N PRO A 39 -3.16 7.07 3.30
CA PRO A 39 -4.36 7.85 3.00
C PRO A 39 -5.48 7.61 4.00
N GLN A 40 -5.36 6.63 4.91
CA GLN A 40 -6.26 6.45 6.04
C GLN A 40 -6.00 7.41 7.21
N SER A 41 -4.93 8.21 7.15
CA SER A 41 -4.61 9.18 8.20
C SER A 41 -5.71 10.21 8.53
N PRO A 42 -6.59 10.63 7.60
CA PRO A 42 -7.75 11.47 7.92
C PRO A 42 -8.85 10.75 8.72
N PHE A 43 -8.89 9.41 8.69
CA PHE A 43 -9.94 8.60 9.34
C PHE A 43 -9.51 8.05 10.72
N GLY A 44 -8.28 8.35 11.14
CA GLY A 44 -7.74 7.93 12.42
C GLY A 44 -6.22 7.89 12.41
N LEU A 45 -5.62 8.29 13.53
CA LEU A 45 -4.17 8.31 13.71
C LEU A 45 -3.61 6.90 13.92
N ASP A 46 -4.43 5.98 14.43
CA ASP A 46 -4.07 4.62 14.76
C ASP A 46 -5.15 3.62 14.30
N VAL A 47 -4.89 2.33 14.50
CA VAL A 47 -5.80 1.26 14.09
C VAL A 47 -7.13 1.32 14.86
N VAL A 48 -7.11 1.70 16.14
CA VAL A 48 -8.31 1.72 16.99
C VAL A 48 -9.27 2.83 16.54
N SER A 49 -8.76 4.04 16.34
CA SER A 49 -9.52 5.18 15.85
C SER A 49 -10.10 4.94 14.45
N ARG A 50 -9.33 4.30 13.56
CA ARG A 50 -9.81 3.90 12.23
C ARG A 50 -10.91 2.86 12.29
N ALA A 51 -10.77 1.85 13.14
CA ALA A 51 -11.80 0.83 13.34
C ALA A 51 -13.11 1.46 13.85
N LYS A 52 -13.01 2.36 14.83
CA LYS A 52 -14.18 3.12 15.33
C LYS A 52 -14.83 3.96 14.23
N HIS A 53 -14.03 4.67 13.43
CA HIS A 53 -14.55 5.46 12.30
C HIS A 53 -15.27 4.58 11.27
N ALA A 54 -14.70 3.43 10.92
CA ALA A 54 -15.31 2.49 9.98
C ALA A 54 -16.66 1.96 10.45
N VAL A 55 -16.79 1.60 11.74
CA VAL A 55 -18.06 1.13 12.33
C VAL A 55 -19.12 2.24 12.34
N ALA A 56 -18.72 3.49 12.55
CA ALA A 56 -19.66 4.61 12.61
C ALA A 56 -20.07 5.16 11.22
N SER A 57 -19.38 4.78 10.15
CA SER A 57 -19.68 5.29 8.80
C SER A 57 -20.94 4.64 8.21
N GLU A 58 -21.82 5.44 7.58
CA GLU A 58 -23.09 4.99 6.98
C GLU A 58 -22.93 3.87 5.93
N ASN A 59 -21.73 3.75 5.34
CA ASN A 59 -21.43 2.70 4.36
C ASN A 59 -21.27 1.29 4.98
N ASN A 60 -21.25 1.20 6.32
CA ASN A 60 -21.21 -0.04 7.11
C ASN A 60 -22.40 -0.15 8.09
N ALA A 61 -23.41 0.71 7.96
CA ALA A 61 -24.61 0.70 8.80
C ALA A 61 -25.69 -0.26 8.26
#